data_AF-G7YBZ4-F1
#
_entry.id   AF-G7YBZ4-F1
#
_cell.length_a   1.000
_cell.length_b   1.000
_cell.length_c   1.000
_cell.angle_alpha   90.00
_cell.angle_beta   90.00
_cell.angle_gamma   90.00
#
_symmetry.space_group_name_H-M   'P 1'
#
loop_
_entity.id
_entity.type
_entity.pdbx_description
1 polymer ?
#
loop_
_entity_poly.entity_id
_entity_poly.type
_entity_poly.pdbx_seq_one_letter_code
_entity_poly.pdbx_strand_id
1 'polypeptide(L)'
;MTKKRMHPETEPGNECSHEKVRGHCVSLCFFPVRSMLYAFGDVENPLPETVAVLEEVAVRHIIQMTRKALKVGRSGKISVDDMLYLVRRG
;
A
#
# COMPACT_ATOMS: atom_id res chain seq x y z
N MET A 1 -6.98 11.02 -46.24
CA MET A 1 -7.20 11.70 -44.94
C MET A 1 -7.05 10.66 -43.84
N THR A 2 -5.83 10.46 -43.35
CA THR A 2 -5.53 9.47 -42.32
C THR A 2 -5.89 10.02 -40.95
N LYS A 3 -6.78 9.32 -40.24
CA LYS A 3 -7.12 9.59 -38.84
C LYS A 3 -5.83 9.42 -38.02
N LYS A 4 -5.21 10.51 -37.57
CA LYS A 4 -4.15 10.44 -36.56
C LYS A 4 -4.76 9.78 -35.33
N ARG A 5 -4.21 8.65 -34.89
CA ARG A 5 -4.53 8.09 -33.57
C ARG A 5 -4.05 9.13 -32.55
N MET A 6 -4.97 9.58 -31.72
CA MET A 6 -4.68 10.40 -30.56
C MET A 6 -3.90 9.49 -29.60
N HIS A 7 -2.61 9.72 -29.47
CA HIS A 7 -1.84 9.15 -28.37
C HIS A 7 -2.31 9.86 -27.09
N PRO A 8 -2.51 9.16 -25.96
CA PRO A 8 -2.63 9.87 -24.70
C PRO A 8 -1.30 10.61 -24.48
N GLU A 9 -1.39 11.92 -24.29
CA GLU A 9 -0.28 12.77 -23.89
C GLU A 9 0.32 12.15 -22.62
N THR A 10 1.57 11.68 -22.71
CA THR A 10 2.34 11.29 -21.54
C THR A 10 2.71 12.57 -20.82
N GLU A 11 1.90 12.96 -19.84
CA GLU A 11 2.21 14.06 -18.93
C GLU A 11 3.60 13.85 -18.31
N PRO A 12 4.52 14.82 -18.40
CA PRO A 12 5.84 14.73 -17.78
C PRO A 12 5.67 15.11 -16.31
N GLY A 13 5.27 14.14 -15.49
CA GLY A 13 5.05 14.40 -14.08
C GLY A 13 5.00 13.10 -13.30
N ASN A 14 6.14 12.72 -12.73
CA ASN A 14 6.30 12.19 -11.37
C ASN A 14 7.61 11.41 -11.26
N GLU A 15 8.74 12.09 -11.46
CA GLU A 15 9.97 11.67 -10.80
C GLU A 15 9.79 11.97 -9.31
N CYS A 16 9.43 10.96 -8.53
CA CYS A 16 9.38 11.04 -7.08
C CYS A 16 10.76 11.44 -6.58
N SER A 17 10.92 12.71 -6.22
CA SER A 17 12.14 13.22 -5.62
C SER A 17 12.33 12.51 -4.30
N HIS A 18 13.29 11.59 -4.28
CA HIS A 18 13.60 10.75 -3.12
C HIS A 18 14.34 11.61 -2.07
N GLU A 19 13.62 12.56 -1.45
CA GLU A 19 14.12 13.21 -0.24
C GLU A 19 14.06 12.18 0.88
N LYS A 20 15.24 11.85 1.41
CA LYS A 20 15.43 10.85 2.46
C LYS A 20 14.82 11.34 3.77
N VAL A 21 13.51 11.24 3.91
CA VAL A 21 12.80 11.55 5.15
C VAL A 21 13.09 10.43 6.16
N ARG A 22 14.09 10.70 7.00
CA ARG A 22 14.30 10.15 8.35
C ARG A 22 14.01 8.64 8.52
N GLY A 23 15.04 7.82 8.25
CA GLY A 23 15.40 6.69 9.12
C GLY A 23 14.43 5.51 9.28
N HIS A 24 13.27 5.48 8.61
CA HIS A 24 12.41 4.31 8.60
C HIS A 24 12.41 3.70 7.22
N CYS A 25 12.80 2.43 7.12
CA CYS A 25 12.73 1.66 5.89
C CYS A 25 11.24 1.38 5.57
N VAL A 26 10.51 2.37 5.05
CA VAL A 26 9.12 2.24 4.58
C VAL A 26 9.04 1.98 3.06
N SER A 27 10.18 1.95 2.38
CA SER A 27 10.31 1.76 0.91
C SER A 27 9.86 0.38 0.37
N LEU A 28 9.30 -0.51 1.18
CA LEU A 28 8.90 -1.86 0.74
C LEU A 28 7.49 -1.93 0.13
N CYS A 29 6.63 -0.93 0.34
CA CYS A 29 5.22 -1.00 -0.08
C CYS A 29 4.77 0.10 -1.08
N PHE A 30 5.69 0.94 -1.57
CA PHE A 30 5.31 2.15 -2.33
C PHE A 30 4.66 1.86 -3.70
N PHE A 31 5.10 0.81 -4.38
CA PHE A 31 4.60 0.47 -5.72
C PHE A 31 3.18 -0.15 -5.78
N PRO A 32 2.76 -1.04 -4.86
CA PRO A 32 1.43 -1.64 -4.94
C PRO A 32 0.27 -0.72 -4.52
N VAL A 33 0.45 0.27 -3.64
CA VAL A 33 -0.69 1.02 -3.07
C VAL A 33 -1.42 1.86 -4.11
N ARG A 34 -0.69 2.59 -4.96
CA ARG A 34 -1.30 3.37 -6.07
C ARG A 34 -2.10 2.47 -7.02
N SER A 35 -1.52 1.33 -7.42
CA SER A 35 -2.19 0.37 -8.29
C SER A 35 -3.41 -0.27 -7.64
N MET A 36 -3.33 -0.55 -6.33
CA MET A 36 -4.47 -1.05 -5.56
C MET A 36 -5.60 -0.03 -5.49
N LEU A 37 -5.29 1.24 -5.23
CA LEU A 37 -6.30 2.31 -5.20
C LEU A 37 -7.09 2.36 -6.50
N TYR A 38 -6.39 2.36 -7.63
CA TYR A 38 -7.04 2.30 -8.94
C TYR A 38 -7.85 1.01 -9.15
N ALA A 39 -7.32 -0.15 -8.74
CA ALA A 39 -8.04 -1.42 -8.83
C ALA A 39 -9.31 -1.47 -7.94
N PHE A 40 -9.34 -0.70 -6.85
CA PHE A 40 -10.52 -0.51 -5.99
C PHE A 40 -11.47 0.59 -6.48
N GLY A 41 -11.16 1.25 -7.60
CA GLY A 41 -12.02 2.26 -8.25
C GLY A 41 -11.70 3.71 -7.90
N ASP A 42 -10.52 3.98 -7.31
CA ASP A 42 -10.02 5.34 -7.16
C ASP A 42 -9.49 5.90 -8.50
N VAL A 43 -9.09 7.17 -8.51
CA VAL A 43 -8.50 7.83 -9.68
C VAL A 43 -7.15 7.21 -10.06
N GLU A 44 -6.81 7.23 -11.36
CA GLU A 44 -5.56 6.65 -11.88
C GLU A 44 -4.29 7.31 -11.29
N ASN A 45 -4.37 8.60 -10.98
CA ASN A 45 -3.27 9.36 -10.39
C ASN A 45 -3.71 10.02 -9.07
N PRO A 46 -3.77 9.25 -7.97
CA PRO A 46 -4.14 9.77 -6.65
C PRO A 46 -3.06 10.74 -6.14
N LEU A 47 -3.46 11.63 -5.23
CA LEU A 47 -2.54 12.57 -4.61
C LEU A 47 -1.41 11.83 -3.87
N PRO A 48 -0.14 12.26 -3.99
CA PRO A 48 0.99 11.63 -3.30
C PRO A 48 0.79 11.50 -1.79
N GLU A 49 0.14 12.49 -1.19
CA GLU A 49 -0.19 12.52 0.25
C GLU A 49 -1.20 11.42 0.62
N THR A 50 -2.14 11.11 -0.29
CA THR A 50 -3.12 10.02 -0.07
C THR A 50 -2.41 8.67 -0.06
N VAL A 51 -1.50 8.46 -1.02
CA VAL A 51 -0.70 7.24 -1.10
C VAL A 51 0.17 7.08 0.15
N ALA A 52 0.86 8.15 0.56
CA ALA A 52 1.73 8.15 1.74
C ALA A 52 0.97 7.83 3.05
N VAL A 53 -0.22 8.42 3.24
CA VAL A 53 -1.06 8.12 4.41
C VAL A 53 -1.53 6.67 4.41
N LEU A 54 -1.98 6.15 3.26
CA LEU A 54 -2.45 4.78 3.15
C LEU A 54 -1.34 3.75 3.40
N GLU A 55 -0.12 4.05 2.97
CA GLU A 55 1.05 3.24 3.31
C GLU A 55 1.28 3.19 4.82
N GLU A 56 1.22 4.34 5.49
CA GLU A 56 1.38 4.39 6.94
C GLU A 56 0.27 3.60 7.66
N VAL A 57 -0.98 3.73 7.21
CA VAL A 57 -2.13 2.99 7.73
C VAL A 57 -1.94 1.48 7.52
N ALA A 58 -1.51 1.06 6.33
CA ALA A 58 -1.29 -0.35 6.01
C ALA A 58 -0.19 -0.96 6.89
N VAL A 59 0.96 -0.30 7.03
CA VAL A 59 2.06 -0.75 7.90
C VAL A 59 1.59 -0.85 9.36
N ARG A 60 0.90 0.19 9.84
CA ARG A 60 0.35 0.21 11.21
C ARG A 60 -0.63 -0.93 11.44
N HIS A 61 -1.52 -1.19 10.47
CA HIS A 61 -2.49 -2.26 10.53
C HIS A 61 -1.81 -3.64 10.61
N ILE A 62 -0.82 -3.91 9.75
CA ILE A 62 -0.05 -5.16 9.75
C ILE A 62 0.65 -5.37 11.10
N ILE A 63 1.27 -4.33 11.65
CA ILE A 63 1.94 -4.40 12.96
C ILE A 63 0.92 -4.73 14.06
N GLN A 64 -0.24 -4.08 14.07
CA GLN A 64 -1.28 -4.32 15.06
C GLN A 64 -1.88 -5.73 14.93
N MET A 65 -2.16 -6.19 13.71
CA MET A 65 -2.65 -7.54 13.44
C MET A 65 -1.67 -8.61 13.90
N THR A 66 -0.38 -8.45 13.56
CA THR A 66 0.69 -9.36 13.97
C THR A 66 0.82 -9.43 15.49
N ARG A 67 0.73 -8.28 16.19
CA ARG A 67 0.75 -8.22 17.66
C ARG A 67 -0.47 -8.89 18.29
N LYS A 68 -1.64 -8.80 17.66
CA LYS A 68 -2.83 -9.54 18.09
C LYS A 68 -2.64 -11.06 17.87
N ALA A 69 -2.04 -11.45 16.74
CA ALA A 69 -1.84 -12.86 16.39
C ALA A 69 -0.92 -13.57 17.40
N LEU A 70 0.14 -12.88 17.84
CA LEU A 70 1.03 -13.36 18.91
C LEU A 70 0.34 -13.62 20.25
N LYS A 71 -0.82 -13.00 20.51
CA LYS A 71 -1.58 -13.17 21.76
C LYS A 71 -2.60 -14.31 21.68
N VAL A 72 -3.03 -14.69 20.47
CA VAL A 72 -4.02 -15.76 20.26
C VAL A 72 -3.33 -17.12 20.06
N GLY A 73 -2.21 -17.13 19.34
CA GLY A 73 -1.47 -18.33 19.00
C GLY A 73 -0.51 -18.84 20.09
N ARG A 74 0.36 -19.78 19.71
CA ARG A 74 1.41 -20.29 20.60
C ARG A 74 2.54 -19.27 20.76
N SER A 75 3.06 -19.12 21.97
CA SER A 75 4.19 -18.24 22.26
C SER A 75 5.38 -18.52 21.32
N GLY A 76 5.88 -17.46 20.68
CA GLY A 76 7.06 -17.53 19.81
C GLY A 76 6.80 -17.97 18.36
N LYS A 77 5.55 -18.26 17.96
CA LYS A 77 5.21 -18.58 16.56
C LYS A 77 3.84 -18.02 16.18
N ILE A 78 3.74 -17.49 14.96
CA ILE A 78 2.46 -17.13 14.34
C ILE A 78 2.16 -18.16 13.26
N SER A 79 0.98 -18.76 13.30
CA SER A 79 0.46 -19.67 12.27
C SER A 79 -0.55 -18.97 11.36
N VAL A 80 -0.84 -19.57 10.21
CA VAL A 80 -1.86 -19.06 9.28
C VAL A 80 -3.25 -19.09 9.92
N ASP A 81 -3.53 -20.10 10.74
CA ASP A 81 -4.78 -20.22 11.47
C ASP A 81 -5.01 -19.06 12.46
N ASP A 82 -3.94 -18.54 13.08
CA ASP A 82 -4.02 -17.38 13.98
C ASP A 82 -4.44 -16.12 13.22
N MET A 83 -3.86 -15.89 12.04
CA MET A 83 -4.22 -14.77 11.18
C MET A 83 -5.66 -14.89 10.67
N LEU A 84 -6.04 -16.10 10.25
CA LEU A 84 -7.37 -16.39 9.73
C LEU A 84 -8.45 -16.21 10.82
N TYR A 85 -8.15 -16.61 12.06
CA TYR A 85 -9.00 -16.39 13.21
C TYR A 85 -9.25 -14.89 13.44
N LEU A 86 -8.20 -14.06 13.38
CA LEU A 86 -8.31 -12.62 13.58
C LEU A 86 -9.12 -11.93 12.47
N VAL A 87 -8.91 -12.30 11.21
CA VAL A 87 -9.66 -11.70 10.08
C VAL A 87 -11.16 -12.00 10.18
N ARG A 88 -11.54 -13.20 10.65
CA ARG A 88 -12.95 -13.58 10.79
C ARG A 88 -13.69 -12.90 11.94
N ARG A 89 -12.97 -12.34 12.91
CA ARG A 89 -13.53 -11.67 14.09
C ARG A 89 -13.13 -10.20 14.19
N GLY A 90 -12.63 -9.64 13.09
CA GLY A 90 -12.26 -8.24 12.95
C GLY A 90 -13.46 -7.31 12.96
#